data_AF-A0A3B0UB04-F1
#
_entry.id   AF-A0A3B0UB04-F1
#
_cell.length_a   1.000
_cell.length_b   1.000
_cell.length_c   1.000
_cell.angle_alpha   90.00
_cell.angle_beta   90.00
_cell.angle_gamma   90.00
#
_symmetry.space_group_name_H-M   'P 1'
#
loop_
_entity.id
_entity.type
_entity.pdbx_description
1 polymer ?
#
loop_
_entity_poly.entity_id
_entity_poly.type
_entity_poly.pdbx_seq_one_letter_code
_entity_poly.pdbx_strand_id
1 'polypeptide(L)'
;MGISSGALVYLYQSNKKEVSSTIPEVTEVEIPIVTITPAVARSLITADTEKNIDTTAGSTAVLKTIAKELEETTGTDSIKNIYLTEKATIFTKNETGGIQQNTGIKKLLSVWSNKMPALLSRSFSKEFMLGVYSSNSGRNMPFLILTTNSYEQTFAGMFKWENNILSDFYKLFGLSTKQATQSFRDYVIRGNDVRILKNQNGETLMLYSFINKDMLVVTTNEEVLNKILFKLK
;
A
#
# COMPACT_ATOMS: atom_id res chain seq x y z
N MET A 1 28.32 -31.84 -11.26
CA MET A 1 27.79 -31.93 -12.64
C MET A 1 26.94 -30.69 -12.86
N GLY A 2 27.54 -29.65 -13.45
CA GLY A 2 26.84 -28.43 -13.83
C GLY A 2 26.49 -28.50 -15.31
N ILE A 3 25.25 -28.17 -15.65
CA ILE A 3 24.84 -27.94 -17.04
C ILE A 3 24.47 -26.47 -17.13
N SER A 4 25.32 -25.70 -17.81
CA SER A 4 25.01 -24.37 -18.33
C SER A 4 24.18 -24.54 -19.59
N SER A 5 23.08 -23.79 -19.74
CA SER A 5 22.27 -23.78 -20.97
C SER A 5 21.90 -22.34 -21.28
N GLY A 6 22.49 -21.81 -22.36
CA GLY A 6 22.25 -20.46 -22.88
C GLY A 6 20.85 -20.33 -23.50
N ALA A 7 20.23 -19.16 -23.36
CA ALA A 7 18.90 -18.87 -23.89
C ALA A 7 18.98 -17.82 -25.01
N LEU A 8 18.76 -18.26 -26.25
CA LEU A 8 18.59 -17.42 -27.45
C LEU A 8 17.18 -16.80 -27.51
N VAL A 9 17.08 -15.46 -27.64
CA VAL A 9 15.82 -14.73 -27.86
C VAL A 9 15.70 -14.32 -29.32
N TYR A 10 14.56 -14.61 -29.97
CA TYR A 10 14.26 -14.14 -31.33
C TYR A 10 13.09 -13.13 -31.27
N LEU A 11 13.27 -11.95 -31.87
CA LEU A 11 12.19 -11.00 -32.14
C LEU A 11 11.67 -11.23 -33.57
N TYR A 12 10.44 -11.73 -33.70
CA TYR A 12 9.79 -11.88 -35.01
C TYR A 12 9.12 -10.56 -35.39
N GLN A 13 9.66 -9.86 -36.40
CA GLN A 13 8.92 -8.84 -37.15
C GLN A 13 8.43 -9.47 -38.45
N SER A 14 7.12 -9.59 -38.61
CA SER A 14 6.49 -10.05 -39.84
C SER A 14 6.56 -8.96 -40.89
N ASN A 15 7.44 -9.12 -41.88
CA ASN A 15 7.28 -8.46 -43.17
C ASN A 15 7.49 -9.48 -44.30
N LYS A 16 6.52 -9.47 -45.22
CA LYS A 16 6.23 -10.50 -46.20
C LYS A 16 7.03 -10.25 -47.49
N LYS A 17 8.01 -11.10 -47.82
CA LYS A 17 8.33 -11.66 -49.16
C LYS A 17 9.79 -12.12 -49.25
N GLU A 18 9.97 -13.17 -50.07
CA GLU A 18 11.21 -13.82 -50.52
C GLU A 18 11.74 -14.98 -49.66
N VAL A 19 11.65 -16.17 -50.26
CA VAL A 19 12.18 -17.46 -49.77
C VAL A 19 13.62 -17.55 -50.26
N SER A 20 14.59 -17.50 -49.34
CA SER A 20 16.01 -17.79 -49.62
C SER A 20 16.47 -18.95 -48.73
N SER A 21 16.99 -20.00 -49.37
CA SER A 21 17.34 -21.28 -48.77
C SER A 21 18.79 -21.32 -48.26
N THR A 22 19.12 -20.45 -47.31
CA THR A 22 20.38 -20.53 -46.55
C THR A 22 20.08 -20.27 -45.09
N ILE A 23 20.28 -21.28 -44.24
CA ILE A 23 20.16 -21.15 -42.78
C ILE A 23 21.37 -20.32 -42.31
N PRO A 24 21.18 -19.12 -41.75
CA PRO A 24 22.31 -18.36 -41.21
C PRO A 24 22.81 -19.02 -39.91
N GLU A 25 24.12 -19.02 -39.75
CA GLU A 25 24.83 -19.48 -38.55
C GLU A 25 24.37 -18.65 -37.32
N VAL A 26 23.80 -19.33 -36.33
CA VAL A 26 23.26 -18.69 -35.12
C VAL A 26 24.38 -18.49 -34.12
N THR A 27 24.84 -17.26 -33.95
CA THR A 27 25.77 -16.90 -32.87
C THR A 27 24.99 -16.85 -31.55
N GLU A 28 25.34 -17.73 -30.60
CA GLU A 28 24.73 -17.79 -29.28
C GLU A 28 25.18 -16.58 -28.44
N VAL A 29 24.28 -15.63 -28.22
CA VAL A 29 24.50 -14.50 -27.31
C VAL A 29 23.96 -14.89 -25.94
N GLU A 30 24.84 -15.15 -24.98
CA GLU A 30 24.46 -15.30 -23.57
C GLU A 30 23.85 -13.98 -23.06
N ILE A 31 22.55 -13.98 -22.80
CA ILE A 31 21.87 -12.85 -22.17
C ILE A 31 22.08 -13.00 -20.65
N PRO A 32 22.64 -12.01 -19.95
CA PRO A 32 22.83 -12.11 -18.50
C PRO A 32 21.49 -12.30 -17.81
N ILE A 33 21.43 -13.24 -16.86
CA ILE A 33 20.28 -13.41 -15.97
C ILE A 33 20.14 -12.11 -15.17
N VAL A 34 19.19 -11.26 -15.54
CA VAL A 34 18.87 -10.06 -14.77
C VAL A 34 18.16 -10.50 -13.50
N THR A 35 18.89 -10.54 -12.39
CA THR A 35 18.28 -10.68 -11.07
C THR A 35 17.43 -9.44 -10.80
N ILE A 36 16.16 -9.50 -11.17
CA ILE A 36 15.18 -8.49 -10.80
C ILE A 36 14.99 -8.56 -9.29
N THR A 37 15.69 -7.67 -8.57
CA THR A 37 15.39 -7.40 -7.18
C THR A 37 13.90 -7.03 -7.10
N PRO A 38 13.06 -7.77 -6.36
CA PRO A 38 11.64 -7.44 -6.27
C PRO A 38 11.55 -6.01 -5.74
N ALA A 39 10.89 -5.15 -6.51
CA ALA A 39 10.84 -3.71 -6.27
C ALA A 39 10.26 -3.45 -4.88
N VAL A 40 11.11 -3.24 -3.87
CA VAL A 40 10.73 -2.97 -2.48
C VAL A 40 9.71 -1.84 -2.45
N ALA A 41 8.58 -2.06 -1.80
CA ALA A 41 7.51 -1.09 -1.70
C ALA A 41 8.10 0.07 -0.91
N ARG A 42 8.24 1.22 -1.56
CA ARG A 42 8.86 2.37 -0.91
C ARG A 42 7.92 2.85 0.18
N SER A 43 8.28 2.58 1.43
CA SER A 43 7.68 3.21 2.59
C SER A 43 7.63 4.72 2.34
N LEU A 44 6.45 5.34 2.47
CA LEU A 44 6.29 6.79 2.19
C LEU A 44 6.97 7.67 3.24
N ILE A 45 7.24 7.09 4.41
CA ILE A 45 8.07 7.66 5.47
C ILE A 45 9.02 6.58 5.99
N THR A 46 10.12 6.95 6.63
CA THR A 46 11.07 5.98 7.19
C THR A 46 10.40 5.10 8.25
N ALA A 47 10.38 3.79 8.00
CA ALA A 47 9.90 2.77 8.92
C ALA A 47 11.08 2.06 9.58
N ASP A 48 10.88 1.62 10.82
CA ASP A 48 11.86 0.90 11.61
C ASP A 48 11.82 -0.61 11.30
N THR A 49 10.64 -1.11 10.93
CA THR A 49 10.42 -2.50 10.50
C THR A 49 9.46 -2.55 9.33
N GLU A 50 9.53 -3.64 8.56
CA GLU A 50 8.60 -3.88 7.46
C GLU A 50 8.02 -5.28 7.51
N LYS A 51 6.77 -5.40 7.05
CA LYS A 51 6.06 -6.67 6.91
C LYS A 51 5.43 -6.78 5.54
N ASN A 52 5.77 -7.84 4.81
CA ASN A 52 5.05 -8.20 3.59
C ASN A 52 3.85 -9.08 3.89
N ILE A 53 2.77 -8.89 3.14
CA ILE A 53 1.61 -9.78 3.13
C ILE A 53 1.35 -10.25 1.69
N ASP A 54 1.32 -11.56 1.48
CA ASP A 54 0.96 -12.16 0.19
C ASP A 54 -0.57 -12.15 0.03
N THR A 55 -1.02 -11.49 -1.04
CA THR A 55 -2.44 -11.32 -1.35
C THR A 55 -3.06 -12.51 -2.09
N THR A 56 -2.25 -13.49 -2.49
CA THR A 56 -2.74 -14.74 -3.14
C THR A 56 -3.55 -15.62 -2.18
N ALA A 57 -3.37 -15.44 -0.86
CA ALA A 57 -4.12 -16.14 0.18
C ALA A 57 -5.60 -15.70 0.33
N GLY A 58 -6.04 -14.69 -0.44
CA GLY A 58 -7.42 -14.17 -0.42
C GLY A 58 -7.68 -13.11 0.66
N SER A 59 -8.76 -12.34 0.48
CA SER A 59 -9.04 -11.13 1.25
C SER A 59 -9.13 -11.36 2.77
N THR A 60 -9.82 -12.42 3.21
CA THR A 60 -9.98 -12.73 4.64
C THR A 60 -8.64 -13.01 5.33
N ALA A 61 -7.75 -13.76 4.68
CA ALA A 61 -6.42 -14.06 5.22
C ALA A 61 -5.55 -12.81 5.32
N VAL A 62 -5.62 -11.94 4.30
CA VAL A 62 -4.92 -10.65 4.29
C VAL A 62 -5.39 -9.77 5.45
N LEU A 63 -6.71 -9.58 5.60
CA LEU A 63 -7.26 -8.76 6.69
C LEU A 63 -6.93 -9.31 8.08
N LYS A 64 -6.99 -10.64 8.26
CA LYS A 64 -6.58 -11.28 9.51
C LYS A 64 -5.10 -11.04 9.82
N THR A 65 -4.25 -11.06 8.80
CA THR A 65 -2.82 -10.79 8.96
C THR A 65 -2.59 -9.33 9.35
N ILE A 66 -3.25 -8.37 8.68
CA ILE A 66 -3.17 -6.95 9.03
C ILE A 66 -3.60 -6.72 10.49
N ALA A 67 -4.71 -7.31 10.91
CA ALA A 67 -5.19 -7.20 12.30
C ALA A 67 -4.18 -7.77 13.31
N LYS A 68 -3.59 -8.94 13.01
CA LYS A 68 -2.54 -9.55 13.84
C LYS A 68 -1.32 -8.63 13.99
N GLU A 69 -0.87 -8.02 12.88
CA GLU A 69 0.30 -7.14 12.90
C GLU A 69 0.08 -5.85 13.70
N LEU A 70 -1.19 -5.44 13.90
CA LEU A 70 -1.54 -4.35 14.80
C LEU A 70 -1.47 -4.76 16.28
N GLU A 71 -1.75 -6.02 16.61
CA GLU A 71 -1.68 -6.52 17.99
C GLU A 71 -0.23 -6.83 18.41
N GLU A 72 0.63 -7.17 17.45
CA GLU A 72 2.04 -7.44 17.70
C GLU A 72 2.81 -6.15 17.99
N THR A 73 3.24 -5.98 19.25
CA THR A 73 4.11 -4.88 19.66
C THR A 73 5.50 -5.07 19.07
N THR A 74 5.90 -4.18 18.18
CA THR A 74 7.26 -4.17 17.63
C THR A 74 7.98 -2.92 18.07
N GLY A 75 8.52 -2.92 19.29
CA GLY A 75 9.35 -1.84 19.82
C GLY A 75 8.59 -0.70 20.49
N THR A 76 9.33 0.32 20.89
CA THR A 76 8.86 1.58 21.49
C THR A 76 9.25 2.73 20.56
N ASP A 77 8.32 3.66 20.32
CA ASP A 77 8.50 4.80 19.41
C ASP A 77 8.88 4.40 17.97
N SER A 78 8.32 3.29 17.49
CA SER A 78 8.69 2.63 16.25
C SER A 78 7.53 2.58 15.25
N ILE A 79 7.87 2.60 13.96
CA ILE A 79 6.94 2.50 12.84
C ILE A 79 7.18 1.17 12.12
N LYS A 80 6.10 0.39 11.97
CA LYS A 80 6.04 -0.79 11.11
C LYS A 80 5.33 -0.41 9.81
N ASN A 81 5.99 -0.63 8.67
CA ASN A 81 5.38 -0.59 7.35
C ASN A 81 4.76 -1.96 7.02
N ILE A 82 3.54 -1.99 6.51
CA ILE A 82 2.89 -3.20 6.00
C ILE A 82 2.66 -3.02 4.50
N TYR A 83 3.31 -3.85 3.69
CA TYR A 83 3.18 -3.78 2.24
C TYR A 83 2.61 -5.07 1.65
N LEU A 84 1.89 -4.91 0.54
CA LEU A 84 1.16 -6.00 -0.11
C LEU A 84 1.90 -6.49 -1.34
N THR A 85 2.01 -7.82 -1.43
CA THR A 85 2.66 -8.51 -2.54
C THR A 85 1.70 -9.44 -3.26
N GLU A 86 2.01 -9.75 -4.52
CA GLU A 86 1.36 -10.82 -5.26
C GLU A 86 2.40 -11.59 -6.08
N LYS A 87 2.06 -12.83 -6.44
CA LYS A 87 2.86 -13.61 -7.38
C LYS A 87 2.56 -13.15 -8.80
N ALA A 88 3.59 -12.71 -9.51
CA ALA A 88 3.53 -12.49 -10.94
C ALA A 88 4.28 -13.63 -11.65
N THR A 89 3.65 -14.14 -12.70
CA THR A 89 4.27 -15.16 -13.56
C THR A 89 5.07 -14.45 -14.63
N ILE A 90 6.36 -14.79 -14.70
CA ILE A 90 7.23 -14.39 -15.79
C ILE A 90 7.29 -15.55 -16.77
N PHE A 91 6.88 -15.28 -17.99
CA PHE A 91 7.09 -16.18 -19.11
C PHE A 91 8.43 -15.82 -19.75
N THR A 92 9.42 -16.67 -19.56
CA THR A 92 10.59 -16.68 -20.43
C THR A 92 10.41 -17.79 -21.46
N LYS A 93 11.19 -17.73 -22.54
CA LYS A 93 11.09 -18.67 -23.66
C LYS A 93 11.25 -20.14 -23.24
N ASN A 94 11.95 -20.41 -22.14
CA ASN A 94 12.30 -21.76 -21.69
C ASN A 94 11.84 -22.08 -20.26
N GLU A 95 11.43 -21.09 -19.47
CA GLU A 95 11.04 -21.28 -18.08
C GLU A 95 9.87 -20.36 -17.69
N THR A 96 8.93 -20.93 -16.95
CA THR A 96 7.91 -20.16 -16.25
C THR A 96 8.41 -19.93 -14.83
N GLY A 97 8.83 -18.70 -14.53
CA GLY A 97 9.28 -18.29 -13.20
C GLY A 97 8.18 -17.53 -12.45
N GLY A 98 8.03 -17.75 -11.16
CA GLY A 98 7.19 -16.91 -10.31
C GLY A 98 8.04 -15.87 -9.59
N ILE A 99 7.72 -14.58 -9.73
CA ILE A 99 8.29 -13.52 -8.89
C ILE A 99 7.24 -13.00 -7.91
N GLN A 100 7.70 -12.48 -6.77
CA GLN A 100 6.88 -11.71 -5.87
C GLN A 100 7.03 -10.23 -6.22
N GLN A 101 5.93 -9.55 -6.53
CA GLN A 101 5.95 -8.13 -6.85
C GLN A 101 5.08 -7.33 -5.88
N ASN A 102 5.44 -6.07 -5.68
CA ASN A 102 4.66 -5.17 -4.84
C ASN A 102 3.45 -4.60 -5.57
N THR A 103 2.37 -4.48 -4.80
CA THR A 103 1.08 -4.04 -5.29
C THR A 103 0.77 -2.62 -4.82
N GLY A 104 -0.13 -1.93 -5.53
CA GLY A 104 -0.54 -0.57 -5.20
C GLY A 104 -1.85 -0.51 -4.41
N ILE A 105 -2.30 0.70 -4.13
CA ILE A 105 -3.52 0.98 -3.34
C ILE A 105 -4.75 0.22 -3.87
N LYS A 106 -4.88 0.08 -5.20
CA LYS A 106 -6.00 -0.66 -5.82
C LYS A 106 -6.10 -2.10 -5.30
N LYS A 107 -4.96 -2.75 -5.03
CA LYS A 107 -4.94 -4.10 -4.47
C LYS A 107 -5.43 -4.09 -3.02
N LEU A 108 -4.97 -3.16 -2.19
CA LEU A 108 -5.48 -2.98 -0.83
C LEU A 108 -7.00 -2.74 -0.84
N LEU A 109 -7.50 -1.84 -1.69
CA LEU A 109 -8.93 -1.56 -1.82
C LEU A 109 -9.74 -2.79 -2.28
N SER A 110 -9.16 -3.69 -3.06
CA SER A 110 -9.83 -4.92 -3.52
C SER A 110 -9.95 -5.99 -2.42
N VAL A 111 -9.02 -6.04 -1.48
CA VAL A 111 -9.08 -6.97 -0.34
C VAL A 111 -9.85 -6.37 0.84
N TRP A 112 -9.96 -5.05 0.89
CA TRP A 112 -10.66 -4.31 1.92
C TRP A 112 -12.12 -4.08 1.53
N SER A 113 -13.07 -4.75 2.20
CA SER A 113 -14.51 -4.49 2.03
C SER A 113 -14.90 -3.12 2.58
N ASN A 114 -14.72 -2.08 1.77
CA ASN A 114 -14.93 -0.68 2.12
C ASN A 114 -16.09 -0.05 1.34
N LYS A 115 -16.62 1.06 1.86
CA LYS A 115 -17.66 1.89 1.22
C LYS A 115 -17.07 3.21 0.70
N MET A 116 -15.81 3.17 0.27
CA MET A 116 -15.14 4.34 -0.27
C MET A 116 -15.87 4.81 -1.55
N PRO A 117 -16.17 6.12 -1.67
CA PRO A 117 -16.75 6.66 -2.89
C PRO A 117 -15.87 6.34 -4.12
N ALA A 118 -16.48 5.92 -5.22
CA ALA A 118 -15.75 5.53 -6.43
C ALA A 118 -14.88 6.68 -7.03
N LEU A 119 -15.27 7.94 -6.80
CA LEU A 119 -14.46 9.10 -7.16
C LEU A 119 -13.17 9.16 -6.33
N LEU A 120 -13.28 8.90 -5.02
CA LEU A 120 -12.15 8.90 -4.10
C LEU A 120 -11.14 7.81 -4.48
N SER A 121 -11.62 6.57 -4.69
CA SER A 121 -10.73 5.45 -5.02
C SER A 121 -9.96 5.63 -6.33
N ARG A 122 -10.53 6.37 -7.31
CA ARG A 122 -9.85 6.71 -8.58
C ARG A 122 -8.88 7.88 -8.47
N SER A 123 -9.07 8.76 -7.49
CA SER A 123 -8.19 9.93 -7.26
C SER A 123 -6.86 9.57 -6.58
N PHE A 124 -6.69 8.34 -6.11
CA PHE A 124 -5.44 7.90 -5.50
C PHE A 124 -4.41 7.47 -6.55
N SER A 125 -3.17 7.85 -6.27
CA SER A 125 -1.97 7.35 -6.94
C SER A 125 -1.67 5.90 -6.51
N LYS A 126 -0.73 5.23 -7.18
CA LYS A 126 -0.42 3.81 -6.90
C LYS A 126 0.12 3.60 -5.49
N GLU A 127 0.93 4.54 -5.01
CA GLU A 127 1.70 4.43 -3.76
C GLU A 127 0.83 4.70 -2.53
N PHE A 128 1.03 3.89 -1.51
CA PHE A 128 0.38 4.03 -0.21
C PHE A 128 1.29 3.44 0.84
N MET A 129 1.04 3.78 2.11
CA MET A 129 1.67 3.14 3.24
C MET A 129 0.61 2.75 4.24
N LEU A 130 0.46 1.45 4.49
CA LEU A 130 -0.29 0.93 5.61
C LEU A 130 0.70 0.73 6.76
N GLY A 131 0.39 1.21 7.95
CA GLY A 131 1.36 1.09 9.03
C GLY A 131 0.76 1.05 10.42
N VAL A 132 1.64 0.69 11.35
CA VAL A 132 1.37 0.67 12.78
C VAL A 132 2.48 1.47 13.45
N TYR A 133 2.09 2.43 14.29
CA TYR A 133 3.01 3.13 15.18
C TYR A 133 2.84 2.57 16.59
N SER A 134 3.94 2.09 17.17
CA SER A 134 4.02 1.62 18.56
C SER A 134 4.57 2.75 19.42
N SER A 135 3.74 3.31 20.29
CA SER A 135 4.15 4.41 21.17
C SER A 135 5.13 3.94 22.26
N ASN A 136 5.75 4.91 22.95
CA ASN A 136 6.54 4.64 24.15
C ASN A 136 5.75 3.98 25.28
N SER A 137 4.42 4.14 25.29
CA SER A 137 3.52 3.46 26.24
C SER A 137 3.14 2.04 25.82
N GLY A 138 3.73 1.51 24.74
CA GLY A 138 3.44 0.17 24.21
C GLY A 138 2.08 0.07 23.50
N ARG A 139 1.44 1.20 23.19
CA ARG A 139 0.17 1.20 22.46
C ARG A 139 0.43 1.19 20.96
N ASN A 140 -0.15 0.23 20.27
CA ASN A 140 -0.12 0.16 18.82
C ASN A 140 -1.29 0.95 18.22
N MET A 141 -0.98 1.82 17.27
CA MET A 141 -1.96 2.70 16.65
C MET A 141 -1.80 2.67 15.13
N PRO A 142 -2.85 2.27 14.39
CA PRO A 142 -2.78 2.14 12.95
C PRO A 142 -2.81 3.48 12.23
N PHE A 143 -2.24 3.50 11.04
CA PHE A 143 -2.39 4.58 10.09
C PHE A 143 -2.38 4.09 8.65
N LEU A 144 -2.87 4.97 7.77
CA LEU A 144 -2.82 4.82 6.33
C LEU A 144 -2.38 6.16 5.73
N ILE A 145 -1.29 6.13 4.96
CA ILE A 145 -0.86 7.26 4.13
C ILE A 145 -1.25 6.94 2.69
N LEU A 146 -1.98 7.87 2.08
CA LEU A 146 -2.47 7.78 0.70
C LEU A 146 -1.85 8.90 -0.11
N THR A 147 -1.43 8.57 -1.33
CA THR A 147 -1.00 9.58 -2.30
C THR A 147 -2.12 9.86 -3.30
N THR A 148 -2.24 11.11 -3.77
CA THR A 148 -3.29 11.55 -4.70
C THR A 148 -2.72 12.02 -6.03
N ASN A 149 -3.49 11.81 -7.10
CA ASN A 149 -3.26 12.38 -8.43
C ASN A 149 -4.18 13.58 -8.73
N SER A 150 -5.14 13.87 -7.86
CA SER A 150 -6.11 14.97 -7.98
C SER A 150 -6.60 15.39 -6.60
N TYR A 151 -5.99 16.46 -6.08
CA TYR A 151 -6.33 17.01 -4.77
C TYR A 151 -7.82 17.32 -4.62
N GLU A 152 -8.45 18.01 -5.58
CA GLU A 152 -9.86 18.40 -5.45
C GLU A 152 -10.79 17.18 -5.38
N GLN A 153 -10.51 16.15 -6.19
CA GLN A 153 -11.32 14.93 -6.18
C GLN A 153 -11.12 14.13 -4.91
N THR A 154 -9.88 14.04 -4.40
CA THR A 154 -9.59 13.38 -3.13
C THR A 154 -10.25 14.12 -1.98
N PHE A 155 -10.15 15.45 -1.91
CA PHE A 155 -10.77 16.26 -0.86
C PHE A 155 -12.29 16.08 -0.84
N ALA A 156 -12.96 16.26 -1.98
CA ALA A 156 -14.41 16.07 -2.09
C ALA A 156 -14.83 14.62 -1.81
N GLY A 157 -14.00 13.65 -2.20
CA GLY A 157 -14.22 12.23 -1.93
C GLY A 157 -14.10 11.87 -0.44
N MET A 158 -13.09 12.42 0.25
CA MET A 158 -12.87 12.21 1.68
C MET A 158 -14.04 12.73 2.50
N PHE A 159 -14.52 13.93 2.19
CA PHE A 159 -15.70 14.51 2.85
C PHE A 159 -16.92 13.59 2.73
N LYS A 160 -17.17 13.00 1.55
CA LYS A 160 -18.25 12.01 1.37
C LYS A 160 -18.01 10.72 2.15
N TRP A 161 -16.76 10.30 2.29
CA TRP A 161 -16.40 9.06 2.97
C TRP A 161 -16.48 9.17 4.49
N GLU A 162 -16.52 10.37 5.07
CA GLU A 162 -16.68 10.62 6.51
C GLU A 162 -17.80 9.79 7.15
N ASN A 163 -18.89 9.52 6.41
CA ASN A 163 -20.02 8.71 6.88
C ASN A 163 -19.69 7.23 7.12
N ASN A 164 -18.65 6.69 6.48
CA ASN A 164 -18.34 5.26 6.50
C ASN A 164 -16.90 4.95 6.93
N ILE A 165 -15.98 5.92 6.77
CA ILE A 165 -14.53 5.75 6.96
C ILE A 165 -14.18 5.18 8.33
N LEU A 166 -14.89 5.58 9.40
CA LEU A 166 -14.69 5.01 10.73
C LEU A 166 -14.88 3.48 10.70
N SER A 167 -16.02 3.03 10.20
CA SER A 167 -16.35 1.61 10.14
C SER A 167 -15.46 0.84 9.16
N ASP A 168 -15.10 1.45 8.04
CA ASP A 168 -14.26 0.83 7.03
C ASP A 168 -12.84 0.62 7.57
N PHE A 169 -12.23 1.67 8.14
CA PHE A 169 -10.85 1.63 8.63
C PHE A 169 -10.72 0.68 9.82
N TYR A 170 -11.71 0.66 10.71
CA TYR A 170 -11.71 -0.28 11.84
C TYR A 170 -11.73 -1.73 11.36
N LYS A 171 -12.53 -2.05 10.32
CA LYS A 171 -12.52 -3.39 9.71
C LYS A 171 -11.19 -3.75 9.07
N LEU A 172 -10.49 -2.79 8.46
CA LEU A 172 -9.18 -3.03 7.85
C LEU A 172 -8.17 -3.55 8.88
N PHE A 173 -8.24 -3.03 10.10
CA PHE A 173 -7.31 -3.33 11.19
C PHE A 173 -7.88 -4.29 12.25
N GLY A 174 -9.08 -4.86 12.04
CA GLY A 174 -9.72 -5.74 13.02
C GLY A 174 -10.10 -5.07 14.34
N LEU A 175 -10.25 -3.74 14.35
CA LEU A 175 -10.60 -2.98 15.54
C LEU A 175 -12.09 -3.13 15.90
N SER A 176 -12.38 -3.21 17.20
CA SER A 176 -13.74 -3.17 17.72
C SER A 176 -14.41 -1.84 17.36
N THR A 177 -15.55 -1.92 16.68
CA THR A 177 -16.29 -0.73 16.22
C THR A 177 -16.67 0.16 17.41
N LYS A 178 -16.17 1.39 17.41
CA LYS A 178 -16.63 2.43 18.34
C LYS A 178 -17.81 3.16 17.71
N GLN A 179 -18.84 3.44 18.51
CA GLN A 179 -19.95 4.28 18.04
C GLN A 179 -19.51 5.74 18.06
N ALA A 180 -19.49 6.36 16.89
CA ALA A 180 -19.41 7.80 16.80
C ALA A 180 -20.76 8.39 17.19
N THR A 181 -20.71 9.30 18.16
CA THR A 181 -21.87 10.07 18.63
C THR A 181 -21.86 11.50 18.09
N GLN A 182 -20.84 11.86 17.31
CA GLN A 182 -20.63 13.17 16.69
C GLN A 182 -20.28 12.98 15.21
N SER A 183 -20.37 14.06 14.42
CA SER A 183 -19.86 14.12 13.06
C SER A 183 -18.39 14.58 13.03
N PHE A 184 -17.72 14.39 11.90
CA PHE A 184 -16.43 15.01 11.66
C PHE A 184 -16.53 16.55 11.72
N ARG A 185 -15.47 17.17 12.24
CA ARG A 185 -15.35 18.62 12.41
C ARG A 185 -13.92 19.07 12.14
N ASP A 186 -13.76 20.35 11.83
CA ASP A 186 -12.45 20.96 11.63
C ASP A 186 -11.71 21.13 12.97
N TYR A 187 -10.40 20.94 12.91
CA TYR A 187 -9.48 21.06 14.02
C TYR A 187 -8.08 21.37 13.50
N VAL A 188 -7.17 21.81 14.38
CA VAL A 188 -5.79 22.13 14.02
C VAL A 188 -4.83 21.35 14.91
N ILE A 189 -3.90 20.62 14.31
CA ILE A 189 -2.84 19.88 15.02
C ILE A 189 -1.48 20.28 14.43
N ARG A 190 -0.62 20.86 15.28
CA ARG A 190 0.72 21.36 14.89
C ARG A 190 0.70 22.24 13.62
N GLY A 191 -0.33 23.07 13.47
CA GLY A 191 -0.51 23.98 12.34
C GLY A 191 -1.05 23.35 11.05
N ASN A 192 -1.49 22.08 11.08
CA ASN A 192 -2.14 21.43 9.95
C ASN A 192 -3.65 21.35 10.18
N ASP A 193 -4.41 21.53 9.11
CA ASP A 193 -5.87 21.33 9.13
C ASP A 193 -6.19 19.84 9.23
N VAL A 194 -7.08 19.51 10.17
CA VAL A 194 -7.45 18.14 10.50
C VAL A 194 -8.97 18.02 10.54
N ARG A 195 -9.49 16.99 9.90
CA ARG A 195 -10.87 16.53 10.07
C ARG A 195 -10.87 15.47 11.14
N ILE A 196 -11.48 15.76 12.29
CA ILE A 196 -11.45 14.91 13.48
C ILE A 196 -12.83 14.43 13.88
N LEU A 197 -12.91 13.18 14.33
CA LEU A 197 -14.10 12.54 14.86
C LEU A 197 -13.83 12.13 16.30
N LYS A 198 -14.63 12.66 17.24
CA LYS A 198 -14.53 12.36 18.67
C LYS A 198 -15.83 11.73 19.19
N ASN A 199 -15.75 10.98 20.28
CA ASN A 199 -16.94 10.55 21.01
C ASN A 199 -17.38 11.62 22.03
N GLN A 200 -18.48 11.36 22.73
CA GLN A 200 -19.00 12.22 23.81
C GLN A 200 -18.01 12.49 24.94
N ASN A 201 -17.05 11.59 25.17
CA ASN A 201 -16.01 11.74 26.20
C ASN A 201 -14.80 12.57 25.70
N GLY A 202 -14.84 13.07 24.46
CA GLY A 202 -13.73 13.79 23.85
C GLY A 202 -12.57 12.90 23.37
N GLU A 203 -12.75 11.58 23.37
CA GLU A 203 -11.77 10.64 22.83
C GLU A 203 -11.80 10.68 21.30
N THR A 204 -10.63 10.80 20.70
CA THR A 204 -10.47 10.71 19.25
C THR A 204 -10.70 9.28 18.76
N LEU A 205 -11.70 9.13 17.89
CA LEU A 205 -12.02 7.87 17.22
C LEU A 205 -11.30 7.74 15.88
N MET A 206 -11.18 8.87 15.19
CA MET A 206 -10.54 8.95 13.88
C MET A 206 -10.16 10.38 13.56
N LEU A 207 -9.12 10.54 12.77
CA LEU A 207 -8.80 11.80 12.12
C LEU A 207 -8.18 11.55 10.75
N TYR A 208 -8.24 12.57 9.90
CA TYR A 208 -7.41 12.63 8.71
C TYR A 208 -6.95 14.06 8.42
N SER A 209 -5.83 14.18 7.71
CA SER A 209 -5.23 15.46 7.35
C SER A 209 -4.51 15.36 6.01
N PHE A 210 -4.72 16.34 5.15
CA PHE A 210 -3.92 16.53 3.95
C PHE A 210 -2.62 17.21 4.39
N ILE A 211 -1.51 16.48 4.33
CA ILE A 211 -0.20 17.02 4.73
C ILE A 211 0.30 18.03 3.70
N ASN A 212 -0.07 17.81 2.44
CA ASN A 212 0.15 18.69 1.30
C ASN A 212 -0.91 18.34 0.22
N LYS A 213 -0.71 18.80 -1.02
CA LYS A 213 -1.64 18.51 -2.13
C LYS A 213 -1.54 17.08 -2.69
N ASP A 214 -0.50 16.32 -2.36
CA ASP A 214 -0.23 14.98 -2.90
C ASP A 214 -0.35 13.85 -1.86
N MET A 215 -0.48 14.17 -0.57
CA MET A 215 -0.42 13.22 0.54
C MET A 215 -1.51 13.47 1.59
N LEU A 216 -2.21 12.40 1.95
CA LEU A 216 -3.25 12.34 2.96
C LEU A 216 -2.90 11.29 4.01
N VAL A 217 -3.05 11.63 5.28
CA VAL A 217 -2.88 10.70 6.40
C VAL A 217 -4.24 10.44 7.05
N VAL A 218 -4.54 9.17 7.32
CA VAL A 218 -5.71 8.71 8.09
C VAL A 218 -5.23 7.89 9.27
N THR A 219 -5.71 8.16 10.48
CA THR A 219 -5.34 7.41 11.70
C THR A 219 -6.43 7.51 12.77
N THR A 220 -6.30 6.72 13.83
CA THR A 220 -7.17 6.74 15.01
C THR A 220 -6.62 7.60 16.15
N ASN A 221 -5.42 8.18 16.01
CA ASN A 221 -4.77 8.88 17.11
C ASN A 221 -3.94 10.10 16.69
N GLU A 222 -4.01 11.17 17.49
CA GLU A 222 -3.30 12.43 17.28
C GLU A 222 -1.76 12.29 17.39
N GLU A 223 -1.27 11.38 18.24
CA GLU A 223 0.16 11.06 18.40
C GLU A 223 0.75 10.51 17.10
N VAL A 224 -0.01 9.66 16.39
CA VAL A 224 0.42 9.09 15.11
C VAL A 224 0.59 10.17 14.06
N LEU A 225 -0.37 11.10 13.95
CA LEU A 225 -0.24 12.22 13.02
C LEU A 225 0.99 13.07 13.35
N ASN A 226 1.23 13.35 14.63
CA ASN A 226 2.41 14.10 15.07
C ASN A 226 3.72 13.40 14.69
N LYS A 227 3.78 12.08 14.86
CA LYS A 227 4.93 11.26 14.49
C LYS A 227 5.17 11.27 12.98
N ILE A 228 4.11 11.11 12.17
CA ILE A 228 4.20 11.16 10.70
C ILE A 228 4.67 12.54 10.23
N LEU A 229 4.09 13.62 10.77
CA LEU A 229 4.51 14.99 10.48
C LEU A 229 5.98 15.25 10.86
N PHE A 230 6.51 14.57 11.87
CA PHE A 230 7.93 14.66 12.23
C PHE A 230 8.83 13.90 11.24
N LYS A 231 8.40 12.74 10.74
CA LYS A 231 9.15 11.92 9.78
C LYS A 231 9.18 12.51 8.35
N LEU A 232 8.28 13.43 8.04
CA LEU A 232 8.19 14.11 6.72
C LEU A 232 8.97 15.42 6.63
N LYS A 233 9.50 15.92 7.75
CA LYS A 233 10.33 17.14 7.81
C LYS A 233 11.81 16.78 7.76
#